data_AF-A0A1G2Y4S9-F1
#
_entry.id   AF-A0A1G2Y4S9-F1
#
_cell.length_a   1.000
_cell.length_b   1.000
_cell.length_c   1.000
_cell.angle_alpha   90.00
_cell.angle_beta   90.00
_cell.angle_gamma   90.00
#
_symmetry.space_group_name_H-M   'P 1'
#
loop_
_entity.id
_entity.type
_entity.pdbx_description
1 polymer ?
#
loop_
_entity_poly.entity_id
_entity_poly.type
_entity_poly.pdbx_seq_one_letter_code
_entity_poly.pdbx_strand_id
1 'polypeptide(L)'
;MHNKKIFLSFLLIFAIFNPLFAVSNTQIDTVRGKESIADADAAIIEEYVADVFAELMIKTDFSDASVLRNSIVSKSTSTNPTGKILYDAKYLAAFQNELKDASSKANAMKDGQTKTLLITNLLILSYDISNPDSYKTAADYLQNSSTLIRYWAAKNFENGNVIRKLNEGNEADRKNAASKILKAVQSEQSPEVLAIYAQFASGIKYPGGNEILTAIAQKRIDQYVAWTVKEEITDDVILKALADRTKTEPESTKTMAKYFASLLSVAIQRYTTGQQVIGDTSKGYLASVITQSDKYMPTFVPEWSGNFKRAIDKDTASLVTESDSAFGSASGSGKMPASVGFDYGKNADGTAKTVPPALSKSQANAN
;
A
#
# COMPACT_ATOMS: atom_id res chain seq x y z
N MET A 1 80.05 -35.02 -4.56
CA MET A 1 79.26 -35.31 -5.77
C MET A 1 77.78 -35.05 -5.47
N HIS A 2 77.24 -34.03 -6.12
CA HIS A 2 75.83 -33.79 -6.46
C HIS A 2 74.76 -33.59 -5.35
N ASN A 3 74.64 -32.31 -5.00
CA ASN A 3 73.48 -31.56 -4.53
C ASN A 3 72.14 -31.95 -5.18
N LYS A 4 71.08 -31.99 -4.37
CA LYS A 4 69.71 -31.79 -4.83
C LYS A 4 68.87 -31.06 -3.77
N LYS A 5 68.19 -30.02 -4.27
CA LYS A 5 66.96 -29.36 -3.78
C LYS A 5 67.11 -28.11 -2.91
N ILE A 6 67.16 -27.00 -3.64
CA ILE A 6 66.48 -25.72 -3.40
C ILE A 6 65.16 -25.93 -2.65
N PHE A 7 64.98 -25.25 -1.51
CA PHE A 7 63.65 -24.99 -0.97
C PHE A 7 63.47 -23.48 -0.82
N LEU A 8 62.64 -22.97 -1.73
CA LEU A 8 62.16 -21.61 -1.82
C LEU A 8 61.25 -21.35 -0.61
N SER A 9 61.63 -20.43 0.27
CA SER A 9 60.73 -19.92 1.30
C SER A 9 59.77 -18.93 0.65
N PHE A 10 58.57 -19.40 0.27
CA PHE A 10 57.48 -18.52 -0.11
C PHE A 10 56.88 -17.91 1.17
N LEU A 11 57.07 -16.60 1.28
CA LEU A 11 56.41 -15.72 2.24
C LEU A 11 54.90 -15.78 1.96
N LEU A 12 54.16 -16.49 2.79
CA LEU A 12 52.69 -16.50 2.73
C LEU A 12 52.21 -15.17 3.32
N ILE A 13 51.93 -14.20 2.44
CA ILE A 13 51.13 -13.02 2.78
C ILE A 13 49.73 -13.56 3.08
N PHE A 14 49.44 -13.79 4.36
CA PHE A 14 48.07 -13.93 4.82
C PHE A 14 47.40 -12.58 4.58
N ALA A 15 46.65 -12.50 3.49
CA ALA A 15 45.68 -11.44 3.28
C ALA A 15 44.82 -11.34 4.55
N ILE A 16 44.78 -10.12 5.08
CA ILE A 16 43.94 -9.72 6.20
C ILE A 16 42.53 -10.19 5.89
N PHE A 17 42.08 -11.22 6.61
CA PHE A 17 40.67 -11.51 6.75
C PHE A 17 40.08 -10.29 7.47
N ASN A 18 39.45 -9.39 6.71
CA ASN A 18 38.56 -8.40 7.30
C ASN A 18 37.51 -9.17 8.10
N PRO A 19 37.39 -8.94 9.43
CA PRO A 19 36.31 -9.54 10.17
C PRO A 19 35.00 -9.04 9.56
N LEU A 20 34.06 -9.97 9.38
CA LEU A 20 32.64 -9.73 9.08
C LEU A 20 32.18 -8.51 9.89
N PHE A 21 32.11 -7.35 9.24
CA PHE A 21 32.16 -6.06 9.91
C PHE A 21 30.95 -5.84 10.82
N ALA A 22 31.19 -5.42 12.07
CA ALA A 22 30.21 -4.66 12.82
C ALA A 22 30.39 -3.18 12.42
N VAL A 23 29.39 -2.58 11.78
CA VAL A 23 29.47 -1.17 11.38
C VAL A 23 29.72 -0.29 12.61
N SER A 24 30.80 0.50 12.58
CA SER A 24 31.15 1.39 13.68
C SER A 24 30.20 2.59 13.72
N ASN A 25 29.41 2.71 14.79
CA ASN A 25 28.45 3.80 14.96
C ASN A 25 29.09 5.11 15.47
N THR A 26 30.32 5.07 15.97
CA THR A 26 30.93 6.18 16.69
C THR A 26 31.14 7.42 15.81
N GLN A 27 31.62 7.21 14.58
CA GLN A 27 31.91 8.32 13.66
C GLN A 27 30.62 8.97 13.18
N ILE A 28 29.61 8.17 12.79
CA ILE A 28 28.32 8.71 12.35
C ILE A 28 27.61 9.45 13.49
N ASP A 29 27.67 8.95 14.73
CA ASP A 29 27.08 9.65 15.88
C ASP A 29 27.79 10.97 16.21
N THR A 30 29.10 11.03 15.98
CA THR A 30 29.85 12.30 16.11
C THR A 30 29.39 13.30 15.05
N VAL A 31 29.27 12.88 13.79
CA VAL A 31 28.81 13.75 12.69
C VAL A 31 27.37 14.21 12.90
N ARG A 32 26.49 13.33 13.42
CA ARG A 32 25.09 13.66 13.74
C ARG A 32 24.92 14.78 14.76
N GLY A 33 25.89 14.97 15.65
CA GLY A 33 25.88 16.02 16.67
C GLY A 33 26.40 17.38 16.21
N LYS A 34 26.94 17.49 14.99
CA LYS A 34 27.55 18.72 14.49
C LYS A 34 26.51 19.74 14.02
N GLU A 35 26.84 21.02 14.15
CA GLU A 35 26.03 22.13 13.63
C GLU A 35 26.26 22.38 12.13
N SER A 36 27.48 22.08 11.65
CA SER A 36 27.88 22.21 10.25
C SER A 36 28.46 20.90 9.75
N ILE A 37 28.21 20.57 8.48
CA ILE A 37 28.69 19.33 7.86
C ILE A 37 29.73 19.67 6.79
N ALA A 38 31.00 19.39 7.07
CA ALA A 38 32.10 19.55 6.10
C ALA A 38 32.13 18.41 5.08
N ASP A 39 32.98 18.51 4.05
CA ASP A 39 33.11 17.45 3.03
C ASP A 39 33.64 16.13 3.63
N ALA A 40 34.57 16.20 4.59
CA ALA A 40 35.03 15.02 5.32
C ALA A 40 33.90 14.35 6.14
N ASP A 41 32.94 15.14 6.63
CA ASP A 41 31.78 14.62 7.34
C ASP A 41 30.76 13.97 6.40
N ALA A 42 30.65 14.49 5.16
CA ALA A 42 29.85 13.88 4.12
C ALA A 42 30.39 12.49 3.74
N ALA A 43 31.71 12.33 3.63
CA ALA A 43 32.33 11.04 3.37
C ALA A 43 32.05 10.02 4.48
N ILE A 44 32.04 10.43 5.75
CA ILE A 44 31.67 9.56 6.88
C ILE A 44 30.20 9.10 6.77
N ILE A 45 29.30 9.98 6.33
CA ILE A 45 27.89 9.62 6.11
C ILE A 45 27.78 8.59 4.98
N GLU A 46 28.46 8.83 3.85
CA GLU A 46 28.46 7.94 2.69
C GLU A 46 29.03 6.56 3.03
N GLU A 47 30.19 6.52 3.70
CA GLU A 47 30.85 5.28 4.15
C GLU A 47 29.95 4.48 5.10
N TYR A 48 29.37 5.14 6.11
CA TYR A 48 28.46 4.48 7.05
C TYR A 48 27.26 3.85 6.31
N VAL A 49 26.61 4.59 5.41
CA VAL A 49 25.44 4.08 4.68
C VAL A 49 25.85 2.90 3.78
N ALA A 50 26.96 3.03 3.04
CA ALA A 50 27.47 1.97 2.19
C ALA A 50 27.79 0.69 2.97
N ASP A 51 28.44 0.81 4.13
CA ASP A 51 28.80 -0.33 4.98
C ASP A 51 27.56 -1.08 5.50
N VAL A 52 26.55 -0.36 5.98
CA VAL A 52 25.33 -1.02 6.48
C VAL A 52 24.55 -1.68 5.33
N PHE A 53 24.52 -1.07 4.14
CA PHE A 53 23.92 -1.70 2.97
C PHE A 53 24.70 -2.94 2.53
N ALA A 54 26.04 -2.90 2.52
CA ALA A 54 26.87 -4.06 2.22
C ALA A 54 26.60 -5.21 3.19
N GLU A 55 26.45 -4.92 4.49
CA GLU A 55 26.10 -5.93 5.48
C GLU A 55 24.66 -6.45 5.29
N LEU A 56 23.71 -5.58 4.95
CA LEU A 56 22.31 -5.96 4.67
C LEU A 56 22.21 -6.91 3.49
N MET A 57 22.99 -6.70 2.44
CA MET A 57 22.99 -7.50 1.21
C MET A 57 23.38 -8.97 1.42
N ILE A 58 24.14 -9.26 2.49
CA ILE A 58 24.59 -10.62 2.80
C ILE A 58 23.74 -11.31 3.87
N LYS A 59 22.78 -10.62 4.50
CA LYS A 59 21.89 -11.23 5.49
C LYS A 59 20.89 -12.18 4.82
N THR A 60 20.69 -13.33 5.45
CA THR A 60 19.80 -14.39 4.96
C THR A 60 18.56 -14.58 5.83
N ASP A 61 18.47 -13.87 6.96
CA ASP A 61 17.35 -13.89 7.89
C ASP A 61 16.75 -12.48 8.07
N PHE A 62 15.46 -12.43 8.39
CA PHE A 62 14.71 -11.18 8.56
C PHE A 62 15.07 -10.44 9.86
N SER A 63 15.49 -11.16 10.89
CA SER A 63 15.79 -10.62 12.23
C SER A 63 17.07 -9.80 12.20
N ASP A 64 18.16 -10.35 11.68
CA ASP A 64 19.43 -9.67 11.47
C ASP A 64 19.28 -8.50 10.52
N ALA A 65 18.53 -8.68 9.42
CA ALA A 65 18.21 -7.60 8.51
C ALA A 65 17.44 -6.47 9.22
N SER A 66 16.58 -6.79 10.21
CA SER A 66 15.82 -5.78 10.97
C SER A 66 16.71 -4.94 11.87
N VAL A 67 17.75 -5.52 12.47
CA VAL A 67 18.72 -4.78 13.28
C VAL A 67 19.45 -3.75 12.42
N LEU A 68 19.89 -4.14 11.22
CA LEU A 68 20.53 -3.22 10.28
C LEU A 68 19.58 -2.13 9.79
N ARG A 69 18.32 -2.47 9.45
CA ARG A 69 17.31 -1.45 9.10
C ARG A 69 17.11 -0.43 10.20
N ASN A 70 17.00 -0.88 11.46
CA ASN A 70 16.88 0.01 12.61
C ASN A 70 18.12 0.90 12.77
N SER A 71 19.32 0.38 12.48
CA SER A 71 20.54 1.19 12.48
C SER A 71 20.49 2.30 11.43
N ILE A 72 20.09 1.99 10.18
CA ILE A 72 19.96 2.99 9.11
C ILE A 72 18.92 4.05 9.49
N VAL A 73 17.73 3.63 9.91
CA VAL A 73 16.63 4.53 10.27
C VAL A 73 17.01 5.42 11.46
N SER A 74 17.58 4.86 12.52
CA SER A 74 17.93 5.62 13.74
C SER A 74 19.04 6.66 13.52
N LYS A 75 19.90 6.46 12.51
CA LYS A 75 20.96 7.41 12.14
C LYS A 75 20.56 8.37 11.02
N SER A 76 19.35 8.24 10.46
CA SER A 76 18.90 9.08 9.33
C SER A 76 18.65 10.54 9.65
N THR A 77 18.62 10.89 10.95
CA THR A 77 18.39 12.26 11.40
C THR A 77 19.48 12.74 12.34
N SER A 78 19.83 14.02 12.23
CA SER A 78 20.74 14.69 13.16
C SER A 78 20.18 14.69 14.58
N THR A 79 21.07 14.57 15.57
CA THR A 79 20.75 14.80 16.98
C THR A 79 20.86 16.28 17.37
N ASN A 80 21.43 17.12 16.49
CA ASN A 80 21.56 18.55 16.68
C ASN A 80 20.55 19.33 15.81
N PRO A 81 19.62 20.08 16.42
CA PRO A 81 18.60 20.84 15.68
C PRO A 81 19.17 21.83 14.64
N THR A 82 20.33 22.45 14.91
CA THR A 82 20.92 23.45 14.00
C THR A 82 21.56 22.80 12.77
N GLY A 83 22.18 21.64 12.93
CA GLY A 83 22.79 20.87 11.83
C GLY A 83 21.81 19.98 11.05
N LYS A 84 20.58 19.85 11.52
CA LYS A 84 19.56 18.94 10.97
C LYS A 84 19.37 19.04 9.46
N ILE A 85 19.18 20.26 8.96
CA ILE A 85 18.90 20.47 7.52
C ILE A 85 20.05 19.95 6.65
N LEU A 86 21.31 20.17 7.07
CA LEU A 86 22.49 19.79 6.31
C LEU A 86 22.78 18.28 6.41
N TYR A 87 22.71 17.73 7.61
CA TYR A 87 22.95 16.30 7.84
C TYR A 87 21.89 15.45 7.16
N ASP A 88 20.60 15.72 7.42
CA ASP A 88 19.50 14.89 6.93
C ASP A 88 19.51 14.85 5.40
N ALA A 89 19.79 15.99 4.73
CA ALA A 89 19.88 16.05 3.28
C ALA A 89 21.03 15.19 2.71
N LYS A 90 22.23 15.26 3.31
CA LYS A 90 23.38 14.44 2.89
C LYS A 90 23.13 12.95 3.16
N TYR A 91 22.55 12.61 4.31
CA TYR A 91 22.20 11.24 4.66
C TYR A 91 21.18 10.65 3.67
N LEU A 92 20.11 11.38 3.38
CA LEU A 92 19.10 10.93 2.42
C LEU A 92 19.66 10.76 1.01
N ALA A 93 20.60 11.60 0.59
CA ALA A 93 21.27 11.46 -0.69
C ALA A 93 22.13 10.18 -0.75
N ALA A 94 22.97 9.93 0.27
CA ALA A 94 23.75 8.70 0.39
C ALA A 94 22.84 7.46 0.41
N PHE A 95 21.78 7.50 1.21
CA PHE A 95 20.77 6.45 1.28
C PHE A 95 20.11 6.15 -0.06
N GLN A 96 19.71 7.18 -0.82
CA GLN A 96 19.08 6.98 -2.14
C GLN A 96 20.03 6.31 -3.13
N ASN A 97 21.31 6.69 -3.11
CA ASN A 97 22.33 6.09 -3.98
C ASN A 97 22.50 4.61 -3.66
N GLU A 98 22.68 4.25 -2.39
CA GLU A 98 22.84 2.86 -1.96
C GLU A 98 21.57 2.03 -2.16
N LEU A 99 20.38 2.60 -1.89
CA LEU A 99 19.11 1.92 -2.15
C LEU A 99 18.96 1.57 -3.63
N LYS A 100 19.33 2.48 -4.54
CA LYS A 100 19.28 2.24 -5.99
C LYS A 100 20.26 1.15 -6.41
N ASP A 101 21.50 1.21 -5.93
CA ASP A 101 22.53 0.22 -6.24
C ASP A 101 22.17 -1.17 -5.68
N ALA A 102 21.77 -1.25 -4.41
CA ALA A 102 21.31 -2.48 -3.78
C ALA A 102 20.10 -3.09 -4.49
N SER A 103 19.14 -2.26 -4.92
CA SER A 103 17.98 -2.73 -5.70
C SER A 103 18.40 -3.29 -7.06
N SER A 104 19.35 -2.64 -7.74
CA SER A 104 19.92 -3.11 -9.01
C SER A 104 20.61 -4.48 -8.82
N LYS A 105 21.47 -4.59 -7.80
CA LYS A 105 22.14 -5.85 -7.44
C LYS A 105 21.14 -6.95 -7.11
N ALA A 106 20.12 -6.65 -6.30
CA ALA A 106 19.07 -7.60 -5.96
C ALA A 106 18.29 -8.10 -7.19
N ASN A 107 18.01 -7.21 -8.15
CA ASN A 107 17.32 -7.57 -9.39
C ASN A 107 18.15 -8.52 -10.27
N ALA A 108 19.47 -8.36 -10.26
CA ALA A 108 20.41 -9.23 -10.99
C ALA A 108 20.59 -10.62 -10.34
N MET A 109 20.11 -10.82 -9.10
CA MET A 109 20.16 -12.12 -8.44
C MET A 109 19.22 -13.13 -9.11
N LYS A 110 19.60 -14.41 -9.01
CA LYS A 110 18.73 -15.53 -9.36
C LYS A 110 17.47 -15.50 -8.50
N ASP A 111 16.33 -15.80 -9.11
CA ASP A 111 15.06 -15.90 -8.41
C ASP A 111 15.10 -16.96 -7.31
N GLY A 112 14.51 -16.62 -6.17
CA GLY A 112 14.50 -17.47 -4.98
C GLY A 112 14.19 -16.69 -3.71
N GLN A 113 14.25 -17.39 -2.58
CA GLN A 113 13.93 -16.84 -1.27
C GLN A 113 14.87 -15.70 -0.88
N THR A 114 16.18 -15.82 -1.13
CA THR A 114 17.18 -14.79 -0.81
C THR A 114 16.89 -13.48 -1.53
N LYS A 115 16.60 -13.53 -2.84
CA LYS A 115 16.21 -12.34 -3.63
C LYS A 115 14.92 -11.71 -3.08
N THR A 116 13.94 -12.55 -2.76
CA THR A 116 12.65 -12.08 -2.22
C THR A 116 12.82 -11.37 -0.88
N LEU A 117 13.60 -11.97 0.03
CA LEU A 117 13.91 -11.42 1.35
C LEU A 117 14.65 -10.09 1.22
N LEU A 118 15.68 -10.04 0.38
CA LEU A 118 16.46 -8.81 0.17
C LEU A 118 15.60 -7.67 -0.39
N ILE A 119 14.87 -7.91 -1.49
CA ILE A 119 13.98 -6.88 -2.08
C ILE A 119 12.95 -6.42 -1.04
N THR A 120 12.36 -7.35 -0.28
CA THR A 120 11.40 -7.00 0.77
C THR A 120 12.03 -6.08 1.82
N ASN A 121 13.23 -6.41 2.31
CA ASN A 121 13.94 -5.60 3.29
C ASN A 121 14.32 -4.22 2.75
N LEU A 122 14.71 -4.11 1.48
CA LEU A 122 14.98 -2.82 0.82
C LEU A 122 13.71 -1.95 0.74
N LEU A 123 12.55 -2.55 0.42
CA LEU A 123 11.28 -1.83 0.36
C LEU A 123 10.76 -1.41 1.75
N ILE A 124 10.94 -2.25 2.77
CA ILE A 124 10.66 -1.90 4.18
C ILE A 124 11.52 -0.71 4.58
N LEU A 125 12.82 -0.80 4.35
CA LEU A 125 13.77 0.24 4.70
C LEU A 125 13.44 1.58 4.00
N SER A 126 13.10 1.50 2.71
CA SER A 126 12.65 2.63 1.91
C SER A 126 11.38 3.28 2.46
N TYR A 127 10.46 2.48 3.00
CA TYR A 127 9.25 2.95 3.67
C TYR A 127 9.55 3.59 5.04
N ASP A 128 10.37 2.94 5.87
CA ASP A 128 10.69 3.37 7.24
C ASP A 128 11.46 4.70 7.26
N ILE A 129 12.42 4.87 6.33
CA ILE A 129 13.13 6.14 6.15
C ILE A 129 12.17 7.29 5.77
N SER A 130 10.97 6.97 5.26
CA SER A 130 9.94 7.95 4.91
C SER A 130 10.42 9.05 3.96
N ASN A 131 11.39 8.71 3.10
CA ASN A 131 11.91 9.59 2.06
C ASN A 131 10.82 9.83 1.01
N PRO A 132 10.47 11.09 0.70
CA PRO A 132 9.46 11.39 -0.31
C PRO A 132 9.72 10.86 -1.73
N ASP A 133 10.94 10.47 -2.08
CA ASP A 133 11.28 9.87 -3.39
C ASP A 133 11.32 8.33 -3.38
N SER A 134 11.10 7.68 -2.23
CA SER A 134 11.13 6.23 -2.06
C SER A 134 10.23 5.48 -3.05
N TYR A 135 9.08 6.07 -3.38
CA TYR A 135 8.10 5.52 -4.33
C TYR A 135 8.69 5.28 -5.73
N LYS A 136 9.73 6.03 -6.14
CA LYS A 136 10.32 5.89 -7.47
C LYS A 136 10.97 4.52 -7.67
N THR A 137 11.74 4.07 -6.67
CA THR A 137 12.36 2.74 -6.66
C THR A 137 11.29 1.66 -6.44
N ALA A 138 10.36 1.88 -5.51
CA ALA A 138 9.29 0.93 -5.21
C ALA A 138 8.38 0.66 -6.42
N ALA A 139 8.23 1.63 -7.32
CA ALA A 139 7.36 1.56 -8.47
C ALA A 139 7.63 0.35 -9.40
N ASP A 140 8.89 -0.08 -9.50
CA ASP A 140 9.29 -1.18 -10.38
C ASP A 140 8.86 -2.55 -9.81
N TYR A 141 8.44 -2.59 -8.54
CA TYR A 141 8.04 -3.78 -7.82
C TYR A 141 6.52 -3.95 -7.68
N LEU A 142 5.72 -2.99 -8.16
CA LEU A 142 4.25 -3.01 -8.05
C LEU A 142 3.58 -4.19 -8.78
N GLN A 143 4.26 -4.80 -9.75
CA GLN A 143 3.77 -5.97 -10.50
C GLN A 143 4.64 -7.22 -10.25
N ASN A 144 5.43 -7.25 -9.18
CA ASN A 144 6.25 -8.40 -8.83
C ASN A 144 5.40 -9.66 -8.58
N SER A 145 5.92 -10.85 -8.86
CA SER A 145 5.18 -12.10 -8.63
C SER A 145 4.90 -12.37 -7.15
N SER A 146 5.77 -11.92 -6.24
CA SER A 146 5.58 -12.04 -4.79
C SER A 146 4.61 -10.98 -4.27
N THR A 147 3.50 -11.42 -3.66
CA THR A 147 2.53 -10.51 -3.01
C THR A 147 3.17 -9.70 -1.88
N LEU A 148 4.13 -10.27 -1.15
CA LEU A 148 4.85 -9.56 -0.08
C LEU A 148 5.66 -8.38 -0.64
N ILE A 149 6.32 -8.57 -1.79
CA ILE A 149 7.05 -7.48 -2.47
C ILE A 149 6.07 -6.42 -2.96
N ARG A 150 4.96 -6.81 -3.58
CA ARG A 150 3.93 -5.85 -4.04
C ARG A 150 3.33 -5.06 -2.88
N TYR A 151 3.07 -5.71 -1.74
CA TYR A 151 2.58 -5.07 -0.52
C TYR A 151 3.54 -3.95 -0.06
N TRP A 152 4.82 -4.26 0.13
CA TRP A 152 5.78 -3.24 0.57
C TRP A 152 6.06 -2.18 -0.48
N ALA A 153 5.99 -2.53 -1.77
CA ALA A 153 6.06 -1.57 -2.86
C ALA A 153 4.88 -0.58 -2.77
N ALA A 154 3.66 -1.08 -2.57
CA ALA A 154 2.46 -0.26 -2.41
C ALA A 154 2.53 0.63 -1.16
N LYS A 155 3.02 0.11 -0.01
CA LYS A 155 3.20 0.90 1.23
C LYS A 155 4.08 2.13 1.02
N ASN A 156 5.08 2.07 0.14
CA ASN A 156 5.91 3.23 -0.19
C ASN A 156 5.09 4.35 -0.88
N PHE A 157 4.05 4.04 -1.63
CA PHE A 157 3.17 5.05 -2.26
C PHE A 157 2.19 5.68 -1.27
N GLU A 158 1.67 4.89 -0.33
CA GLU A 158 0.72 5.34 0.72
C GLU A 158 1.38 6.29 1.75
N ASN A 159 2.71 6.31 1.83
CA ASN A 159 3.42 7.15 2.79
C ASN A 159 3.00 8.63 2.66
N GLY A 160 2.59 9.24 3.78
CA GLY A 160 2.08 10.62 3.79
C GLY A 160 3.07 11.66 3.27
N ASN A 161 4.39 11.43 3.43
CA ASN A 161 5.42 12.31 2.87
C ASN A 161 5.48 12.21 1.33
N VAL A 162 5.26 11.03 0.77
CA VAL A 162 5.19 10.80 -0.68
C VAL A 162 3.96 11.50 -1.26
N ILE A 163 2.78 11.27 -0.67
CA ILE A 163 1.53 11.91 -1.11
C ILE A 163 1.66 13.44 -1.05
N ARG A 164 2.21 13.97 0.04
CA ARG A 164 2.46 15.40 0.21
C ARG A 164 3.38 15.94 -0.87
N LYS A 165 4.54 15.31 -1.10
CA LYS A 165 5.48 15.72 -2.16
C LYS A 165 4.84 15.69 -3.54
N LEU A 166 4.10 14.63 -3.87
CA LEU A 166 3.43 14.52 -5.17
C LEU A 166 2.39 15.64 -5.35
N ASN A 167 1.65 15.97 -4.29
CA ASN A 167 0.65 17.04 -4.31
C ASN A 167 1.25 18.44 -4.40
N GLU A 168 2.41 18.67 -3.77
CA GLU A 168 3.16 19.93 -3.83
C GLU A 168 4.01 20.05 -5.11
N GLY A 169 4.31 18.92 -5.75
CA GLY A 169 5.15 18.83 -6.94
C GLY A 169 4.43 19.15 -8.26
N ASN A 170 5.05 18.75 -9.37
CA ASN A 170 4.48 18.94 -10.70
C ASN A 170 3.45 17.86 -11.07
N GLU A 171 2.61 18.16 -12.06
CA GLU A 171 1.57 17.25 -12.52
C GLU A 171 2.13 15.98 -13.18
N ALA A 172 3.28 16.06 -13.85
CA ALA A 172 3.88 14.92 -14.53
C ALA A 172 4.26 13.80 -13.54
N ASP A 173 4.78 14.16 -12.37
CA ASP A 173 5.11 13.20 -11.30
C ASP A 173 3.85 12.54 -10.73
N ARG A 174 2.78 13.31 -10.50
CA ARG A 174 1.48 12.76 -10.07
C ARG A 174 0.91 11.81 -11.10
N LYS A 175 0.92 12.20 -12.37
CA LYS A 175 0.46 11.39 -13.49
C LYS A 175 1.25 10.09 -13.58
N ASN A 176 2.58 10.16 -13.54
CA ASN A 176 3.43 8.98 -13.60
C ASN A 176 3.16 8.02 -12.43
N ALA A 177 3.07 8.53 -11.20
CA ALA A 177 2.73 7.72 -10.02
C ALA A 177 1.35 7.06 -10.16
N ALA A 178 0.32 7.84 -10.53
CA ALA A 178 -1.04 7.33 -10.71
C ALA A 178 -1.13 6.27 -11.82
N SER A 179 -0.48 6.49 -12.97
CA SER A 179 -0.48 5.52 -14.08
C SER A 179 0.19 4.20 -13.71
N LYS A 180 1.27 4.22 -12.92
CA LYS A 180 1.92 2.98 -12.46
C LYS A 180 1.01 2.19 -11.51
N ILE A 181 0.34 2.86 -10.57
CA ILE A 181 -0.63 2.23 -9.67
C ILE A 181 -1.83 1.68 -10.44
N LEU A 182 -2.41 2.48 -11.35
CA LEU A 182 -3.55 2.04 -12.16
C LEU A 182 -3.22 0.79 -12.99
N LYS A 183 -2.01 0.73 -13.56
CA LYS A 183 -1.52 -0.46 -14.27
C LYS A 183 -1.41 -1.68 -13.34
N ALA A 184 -0.88 -1.49 -12.13
CA ALA A 184 -0.74 -2.55 -11.15
C ALA A 184 -2.10 -3.11 -10.67
N VAL A 185 -3.09 -2.22 -10.47
CA VAL A 185 -4.47 -2.60 -10.10
C VAL A 185 -5.06 -3.61 -11.07
N GLN A 186 -4.79 -3.50 -12.38
CA GLN A 186 -5.37 -4.41 -13.37
C GLN A 186 -5.05 -5.88 -13.07
N SER A 187 -3.79 -6.18 -12.71
CA SER A 187 -3.33 -7.54 -12.40
C SER A 187 -3.46 -7.93 -10.92
N GLU A 188 -3.61 -6.98 -10.00
CA GLU A 188 -3.61 -7.27 -8.56
C GLU A 188 -4.85 -8.09 -8.13
N GLN A 189 -4.61 -9.05 -7.24
CA GLN A 189 -5.62 -9.94 -6.66
C GLN A 189 -5.65 -9.92 -5.12
N SER A 190 -4.60 -9.44 -4.46
CA SER A 190 -4.57 -9.30 -3.00
C SER A 190 -5.47 -8.14 -2.55
N PRO A 191 -6.47 -8.40 -1.70
CA PRO A 191 -7.34 -7.36 -1.15
C PRO A 191 -6.56 -6.31 -0.34
N GLU A 192 -5.52 -6.72 0.39
CA GLU A 192 -4.67 -5.81 1.17
C GLU A 192 -3.91 -4.84 0.28
N VAL A 193 -3.33 -5.33 -0.82
CA VAL A 193 -2.59 -4.46 -1.75
C VAL A 193 -3.54 -3.50 -2.45
N LEU A 194 -4.75 -3.94 -2.83
CA LEU A 194 -5.78 -3.06 -3.38
C LEU A 194 -6.20 -1.98 -2.37
N ALA A 195 -6.33 -2.32 -1.09
CA ALA A 195 -6.66 -1.35 -0.03
C ALA A 195 -5.58 -0.26 0.11
N ILE A 196 -4.30 -0.63 0.02
CA ILE A 196 -3.18 0.34 0.04
C ILE A 196 -3.23 1.26 -1.18
N TYR A 197 -3.50 0.71 -2.38
CA TYR A 197 -3.69 1.53 -3.59
C TYR A 197 -4.88 2.50 -3.46
N ALA A 198 -5.97 2.08 -2.81
CA ALA A 198 -7.12 2.93 -2.55
C ALA A 198 -6.77 4.11 -1.63
N GLN A 199 -5.98 3.87 -0.58
CA GLN A 199 -5.50 4.93 0.32
C GLN A 199 -4.60 5.96 -0.38
N PHE A 200 -3.69 5.51 -1.25
CA PHE A 200 -2.92 6.42 -2.10
C PHE A 200 -3.85 7.27 -2.99
N ALA A 201 -4.82 6.62 -3.65
CA ALA A 201 -5.70 7.26 -4.60
C ALA A 201 -6.68 8.28 -3.97
N SER A 202 -7.07 8.10 -2.71
CA SER A 202 -7.88 9.08 -1.99
C SER A 202 -7.10 10.35 -1.61
N GLY A 203 -5.78 10.23 -1.36
CA GLY A 203 -4.92 11.33 -0.93
C GLY A 203 -4.28 12.15 -2.07
N ILE A 204 -4.13 11.59 -3.27
CA ILE A 204 -3.46 12.26 -4.39
C ILE A 204 -4.36 13.33 -5.05
N LYS A 205 -3.89 14.58 -5.18
CA LYS A 205 -4.58 15.68 -5.86
C LYS A 205 -4.36 15.61 -7.38
N TYR A 206 -4.88 14.57 -7.99
CA TYR A 206 -4.82 14.32 -9.43
C TYR A 206 -6.00 13.46 -9.89
N PRO A 207 -6.64 13.72 -11.05
CA PRO A 207 -7.82 12.99 -11.52
C PRO A 207 -7.63 11.48 -11.65
N GLY A 208 -6.41 11.01 -11.91
CA GLY A 208 -6.09 9.58 -11.96
C GLY A 208 -6.37 8.82 -10.64
N GLY A 209 -6.48 9.52 -9.51
CA GLY A 209 -6.98 8.92 -8.27
C GLY A 209 -8.41 8.38 -8.39
N ASN A 210 -9.27 9.06 -9.16
CA ASN A 210 -10.62 8.57 -9.44
C ASN A 210 -10.59 7.26 -10.22
N GLU A 211 -9.77 7.20 -11.28
CA GLU A 211 -9.63 6.00 -12.13
C GLU A 211 -9.13 4.78 -11.33
N ILE A 212 -8.17 5.01 -10.43
CA ILE A 212 -7.67 3.95 -9.54
C ILE A 212 -8.80 3.44 -8.63
N LEU A 213 -9.51 4.35 -7.95
CA LEU A 213 -10.57 3.98 -7.01
C LEU A 213 -11.74 3.27 -7.70
N THR A 214 -12.18 3.74 -8.86
CA THR A 214 -13.26 3.08 -9.61
C THR A 214 -12.84 1.71 -10.13
N ALA A 215 -11.59 1.55 -10.59
CA ALA A 215 -11.07 0.25 -11.00
C ALA A 215 -10.99 -0.75 -9.83
N ILE A 216 -10.54 -0.30 -8.66
CA ILE A 216 -10.50 -1.13 -7.44
C ILE A 216 -11.92 -1.51 -7.01
N ALA A 217 -12.83 -0.54 -6.90
CA ALA A 217 -14.20 -0.79 -6.48
C ALA A 217 -14.93 -1.74 -7.45
N GLN A 218 -14.76 -1.53 -8.78
CA GLN A 218 -15.33 -2.42 -9.78
C GLN A 218 -14.80 -3.85 -9.63
N LYS A 219 -13.48 -4.03 -9.50
CA LYS A 219 -12.88 -5.35 -9.30
C LYS A 219 -13.45 -6.06 -8.06
N ARG A 220 -13.62 -5.34 -6.95
CA ARG A 220 -14.24 -5.91 -5.74
C ARG A 220 -15.71 -6.26 -5.97
N ILE A 221 -16.48 -5.38 -6.59
CA ILE A 221 -17.89 -5.65 -6.95
C ILE A 221 -17.99 -6.93 -7.80
N ASP A 222 -17.13 -7.08 -8.80
CA ASP A 222 -17.10 -8.27 -9.66
C ASP A 222 -16.77 -9.54 -8.86
N GLN A 223 -15.82 -9.46 -7.91
CA GLN A 223 -15.49 -10.58 -7.01
C GLN A 223 -16.66 -10.94 -6.08
N TYR A 224 -17.41 -9.96 -5.58
CA TYR A 224 -18.63 -10.20 -4.81
C TYR A 224 -19.67 -10.92 -5.68
N VAL A 225 -19.98 -10.36 -6.86
CA VAL A 225 -20.97 -10.91 -7.79
C VAL A 225 -20.61 -12.34 -8.22
N ALA A 226 -19.32 -12.64 -8.39
CA ALA A 226 -18.81 -13.96 -8.74
C ALA A 226 -18.61 -14.90 -7.53
N TRP A 227 -18.94 -14.47 -6.31
CA TRP A 227 -18.70 -15.20 -5.05
C TRP A 227 -17.23 -15.53 -4.74
N THR A 228 -16.26 -14.89 -5.40
CA THR A 228 -14.82 -15.17 -5.26
C THR A 228 -14.09 -14.23 -4.29
N VAL A 229 -14.78 -13.27 -3.69
CA VAL A 229 -14.19 -12.32 -2.75
C VAL A 229 -13.53 -13.04 -1.56
N LYS A 230 -12.37 -12.51 -1.16
CA LYS A 230 -11.59 -12.91 0.02
C LYS A 230 -11.29 -11.67 0.86
N GLU A 231 -11.08 -11.90 2.15
CA GLU A 231 -10.72 -10.88 3.16
C GLU A 231 -11.63 -9.66 3.07
N GLU A 232 -12.95 -9.85 3.27
CA GLU A 232 -13.93 -8.78 3.15
C GLU A 232 -13.61 -7.57 4.03
N ILE A 233 -12.89 -7.76 5.14
CA ILE A 233 -12.50 -6.69 6.08
C ILE A 233 -11.73 -5.54 5.42
N THR A 234 -11.00 -5.78 4.32
CA THR A 234 -10.26 -4.72 3.63
C THR A 234 -11.18 -3.73 2.90
N ASP A 235 -12.43 -4.12 2.65
CA ASP A 235 -13.38 -3.27 1.91
C ASP A 235 -13.82 -2.04 2.71
N ASP A 236 -13.69 -2.04 4.04
CA ASP A 236 -13.86 -0.82 4.85
C ASP A 236 -12.88 0.28 4.42
N VAL A 237 -11.61 -0.09 4.17
CA VAL A 237 -10.58 0.85 3.71
C VAL A 237 -10.94 1.42 2.33
N ILE A 238 -11.47 0.59 1.43
CA ILE A 238 -11.88 1.00 0.08
C ILE A 238 -13.11 1.93 0.14
N LEU A 239 -14.13 1.58 0.95
CA LEU A 239 -15.30 2.41 1.17
C LEU A 239 -14.93 3.77 1.78
N LYS A 240 -14.04 3.77 2.78
CA LYS A 240 -13.48 5.00 3.35
C LYS A 240 -12.76 5.83 2.30
N ALA A 241 -11.93 5.20 1.47
CA ALA A 241 -11.16 5.89 0.44
C ALA A 241 -12.07 6.54 -0.62
N LEU A 242 -13.16 5.87 -1.03
CA LEU A 242 -14.18 6.45 -1.91
C LEU A 242 -14.84 7.68 -1.27
N ALA A 243 -15.20 7.62 0.01
CA ALA A 243 -15.76 8.75 0.74
C ALA A 243 -14.76 9.91 0.89
N ASP A 244 -13.53 9.64 1.30
CA ASP A 244 -12.48 10.66 1.46
C ASP A 244 -12.10 11.33 0.15
N ARG A 245 -12.20 10.61 -0.98
CA ARG A 245 -11.90 11.17 -2.30
C ARG A 245 -12.75 12.40 -2.62
N THR A 246 -14.00 12.44 -2.15
CA THR A 246 -14.90 13.59 -2.35
C THR A 246 -14.39 14.88 -1.69
N LYS A 247 -13.55 14.77 -0.65
CA LYS A 247 -12.92 15.91 0.01
C LYS A 247 -11.75 16.44 -0.80
N THR A 248 -11.02 15.55 -1.48
CA THR A 248 -9.87 15.89 -2.32
C THR A 248 -10.31 16.39 -3.70
N GLU A 249 -11.33 15.78 -4.29
CA GLU A 249 -11.96 16.18 -5.55
C GLU A 249 -13.50 16.12 -5.46
N PRO A 250 -14.15 17.24 -5.06
CA PRO A 250 -15.61 17.31 -4.94
C PRO A 250 -16.37 16.95 -6.21
N GLU A 251 -15.81 17.25 -7.39
CA GLU A 251 -16.41 16.90 -8.70
C GLU A 251 -16.58 15.39 -8.90
N SER A 252 -15.81 14.57 -8.17
CA SER A 252 -15.92 13.11 -8.23
C SER A 252 -17.08 12.53 -7.41
N THR A 253 -17.77 13.35 -6.60
CA THR A 253 -18.75 12.90 -5.59
C THR A 253 -19.79 11.95 -6.17
N LYS A 254 -20.35 12.28 -7.34
CA LYS A 254 -21.35 11.45 -8.01
C LYS A 254 -20.83 10.04 -8.33
N THR A 255 -19.63 9.97 -8.87
CA THR A 255 -18.99 8.70 -9.24
C THR A 255 -18.60 7.90 -8.00
N MET A 256 -17.99 8.55 -7.00
CA MET A 256 -17.58 7.90 -5.76
C MET A 256 -18.78 7.36 -4.98
N ALA A 257 -19.88 8.12 -4.90
CA ALA A 257 -21.12 7.67 -4.27
C ALA A 257 -21.71 6.44 -4.96
N LYS A 258 -21.72 6.42 -6.30
CA LYS A 258 -22.19 5.27 -7.07
C LYS A 258 -21.40 4.00 -6.76
N TYR A 259 -20.07 4.08 -6.76
CA TYR A 259 -19.21 2.94 -6.46
C TYR A 259 -19.27 2.52 -4.99
N PHE A 260 -19.36 3.49 -4.07
CA PHE A 260 -19.57 3.24 -2.65
C PHE A 260 -20.86 2.45 -2.42
N ALA A 261 -21.98 2.94 -2.95
CA ALA A 261 -23.28 2.30 -2.82
C ALA A 261 -23.30 0.91 -3.46
N SER A 262 -22.66 0.75 -4.62
CA SER A 262 -22.62 -0.52 -5.32
C SER A 262 -21.81 -1.57 -4.54
N LEU A 263 -20.62 -1.21 -4.06
CA LEU A 263 -19.75 -2.11 -3.28
C LEU A 263 -20.38 -2.49 -1.94
N LEU A 264 -20.89 -1.52 -1.19
CA LEU A 264 -21.53 -1.78 0.09
C LEU A 264 -22.82 -2.61 -0.08
N SER A 265 -23.62 -2.35 -1.10
CA SER A 265 -24.81 -3.15 -1.37
C SER A 265 -24.49 -4.62 -1.65
N VAL A 266 -23.49 -4.92 -2.48
CA VAL A 266 -23.12 -6.33 -2.74
C VAL A 266 -22.49 -7.01 -1.52
N ALA A 267 -21.81 -6.27 -0.65
CA ALA A 267 -21.35 -6.77 0.64
C ALA A 267 -22.52 -7.11 1.58
N ILE A 268 -23.53 -6.23 1.68
CA ILE A 268 -24.77 -6.49 2.43
C ILE A 268 -25.51 -7.71 1.86
N GLN A 269 -25.67 -7.80 0.55
CA GLN A 269 -26.29 -8.96 -0.10
C GLN A 269 -25.54 -10.26 0.20
N ARG A 270 -24.19 -10.24 0.25
CA ARG A 270 -23.40 -11.43 0.57
C ARG A 270 -23.61 -11.83 2.01
N TYR A 271 -23.70 -10.87 2.92
CA TYR A 271 -24.05 -11.12 4.31
C TYR A 271 -25.46 -11.72 4.44
N THR A 272 -26.49 -11.13 3.82
CA THR A 272 -27.89 -11.55 4.04
C THR A 272 -28.22 -12.86 3.34
N THR A 273 -27.75 -13.06 2.11
CA THR A 273 -28.07 -14.26 1.30
C THR A 273 -27.06 -15.39 1.47
N GLY A 274 -25.83 -15.07 1.90
CA GLY A 274 -24.74 -16.04 2.03
C GLY A 274 -24.71 -16.79 3.36
N GLN A 275 -25.64 -16.56 4.29
CA GLN A 275 -25.58 -17.07 5.67
C GLN A 275 -25.26 -18.57 5.81
N GLN A 276 -25.66 -19.40 4.85
CA GLN A 276 -25.42 -20.85 4.85
C GLN A 276 -24.12 -21.28 4.14
N VAL A 277 -23.47 -20.37 3.41
CA VAL A 277 -22.34 -20.68 2.51
C VAL A 277 -21.05 -19.99 2.98
N ILE A 278 -21.14 -18.82 3.62
CA ILE A 278 -19.97 -18.12 4.15
C ILE A 278 -19.66 -18.57 5.59
N GLY A 279 -18.37 -18.74 5.88
CA GLY A 279 -17.91 -19.10 7.24
C GLY A 279 -18.04 -17.95 8.23
N ASP A 280 -17.95 -18.26 9.53
CA ASP A 280 -18.18 -17.29 10.62
C ASP A 280 -17.19 -16.12 10.60
N THR A 281 -15.94 -16.36 10.21
CA THR A 281 -14.95 -15.28 10.03
C THR A 281 -15.41 -14.27 8.98
N SER A 282 -15.83 -14.72 7.79
CA SER A 282 -16.34 -13.83 6.74
C SER A 282 -17.64 -13.13 7.16
N LYS A 283 -18.52 -13.78 7.92
CA LYS A 283 -19.69 -13.12 8.52
C LYS A 283 -19.28 -11.99 9.45
N GLY A 284 -18.30 -12.23 10.33
CA GLY A 284 -17.75 -11.23 11.22
C GLY A 284 -17.11 -10.05 10.48
N TYR A 285 -16.34 -10.33 9.44
CA TYR A 285 -15.74 -9.30 8.58
C TYR A 285 -16.79 -8.46 7.85
N LEU A 286 -17.78 -9.09 7.23
CA LEU A 286 -18.88 -8.38 6.56
C LEU A 286 -19.68 -7.53 7.55
N ALA A 287 -20.05 -8.08 8.71
CA ALA A 287 -20.75 -7.31 9.74
C ALA A 287 -19.94 -6.08 10.20
N SER A 288 -18.62 -6.23 10.33
CA SER A 288 -17.70 -5.13 10.64
C SER A 288 -17.70 -4.07 9.54
N VAL A 289 -17.50 -4.45 8.27
CA VAL A 289 -17.49 -3.53 7.12
C VAL A 289 -18.82 -2.77 7.02
N ILE A 290 -19.93 -3.49 7.10
CA ILE A 290 -21.28 -2.92 7.00
C ILE A 290 -21.51 -1.94 8.15
N THR A 291 -21.17 -2.30 9.39
CA THR A 291 -21.31 -1.42 10.55
C THR A 291 -20.40 -0.20 10.47
N GLN A 292 -19.15 -0.35 10.03
CA GLN A 292 -18.22 0.76 9.93
C GLN A 292 -18.64 1.76 8.84
N SER A 293 -19.30 1.28 7.78
CA SER A 293 -19.77 2.11 6.68
C SER A 293 -20.77 3.20 7.10
N ASP A 294 -21.51 3.02 8.20
CA ASP A 294 -22.40 4.05 8.76
C ASP A 294 -21.65 5.38 9.02
N LYS A 295 -20.35 5.32 9.34
CA LYS A 295 -19.51 6.51 9.56
C LYS A 295 -19.27 7.32 8.29
N TYR A 296 -19.37 6.69 7.11
CA TYR A 296 -19.07 7.30 5.83
C TYR A 296 -20.34 7.76 5.11
N MET A 297 -21.50 7.16 5.43
CA MET A 297 -22.81 7.50 4.87
C MET A 297 -23.13 9.02 4.87
N PRO A 298 -22.85 9.78 5.95
CA PRO A 298 -23.09 11.23 5.97
C PRO A 298 -22.36 12.04 4.90
N THR A 299 -21.28 11.49 4.33
CA THR A 299 -20.56 12.12 3.20
C THR A 299 -21.45 12.27 1.96
N PHE A 300 -22.39 11.34 1.77
CA PHE A 300 -23.25 11.28 0.59
C PHE A 300 -24.73 11.55 0.91
N VAL A 301 -25.13 11.27 2.15
CA VAL A 301 -26.49 11.47 2.67
C VAL A 301 -26.39 12.27 3.98
N PRO A 302 -26.36 13.62 3.93
CA PRO A 302 -26.11 14.45 5.12
C PRO A 302 -27.04 14.16 6.30
N GLU A 303 -28.31 13.80 6.02
CA GLU A 303 -29.31 13.44 7.02
C GLU A 303 -29.47 11.92 7.19
N TRP A 304 -28.38 11.16 7.05
CA TRP A 304 -28.40 9.71 7.26
C TRP A 304 -28.82 9.37 8.70
N SER A 305 -30.03 8.84 8.84
CA SER A 305 -30.61 8.38 10.11
C SER A 305 -30.67 6.86 10.24
N GLY A 306 -30.16 6.13 9.24
CA GLY A 306 -30.11 4.68 9.26
C GLY A 306 -29.07 4.15 10.22
N ASN A 307 -29.16 2.87 10.54
CA ASN A 307 -28.27 2.21 11.48
C ASN A 307 -28.08 0.75 11.10
N PHE A 308 -27.07 0.47 10.27
CA PHE A 308 -26.82 -0.87 9.79
C PHE A 308 -26.47 -1.82 10.93
N LYS A 309 -25.78 -1.35 11.98
CA LYS A 309 -25.51 -2.16 13.18
C LYS A 309 -26.80 -2.66 13.82
N ARG A 310 -27.73 -1.76 14.12
CA ARG A 310 -29.03 -2.11 14.72
C ARG A 310 -29.82 -3.04 13.82
N ALA A 311 -29.74 -2.85 12.50
CA ALA A 311 -30.39 -3.71 11.54
C ALA A 311 -29.81 -5.14 11.55
N ILE A 312 -28.47 -5.27 11.58
CA ILE A 312 -27.76 -6.54 11.76
C ILE A 312 -28.16 -7.23 13.07
N ASP A 313 -28.14 -6.49 14.18
CA ASP A 313 -28.43 -7.02 15.52
C ASP A 313 -29.88 -7.54 15.63
N LYS A 314 -30.79 -7.04 14.78
CA LYS A 314 -32.18 -7.47 14.74
C LYS A 314 -32.38 -8.72 13.88
N ASP A 315 -32.19 -8.62 12.57
CA ASP A 315 -32.30 -9.73 11.61
C ASP A 315 -31.86 -9.31 10.20
N THR A 316 -31.64 -10.29 9.31
CA THR A 316 -31.24 -10.04 7.92
C THR A 316 -32.30 -9.29 7.13
N ALA A 317 -33.60 -9.45 7.43
CA ALA A 317 -34.68 -8.74 6.73
C ALA A 317 -34.67 -7.23 7.04
N SER A 318 -34.35 -6.88 8.28
CA SER A 318 -34.18 -5.49 8.73
C SER A 318 -32.96 -4.86 8.05
N LEU A 319 -31.87 -5.61 7.89
CA LEU A 319 -30.71 -5.14 7.12
C LEU A 319 -31.02 -4.94 5.64
N VAL A 320 -31.80 -5.83 5.01
CA VAL A 320 -32.26 -5.63 3.63
C VAL A 320 -33.10 -4.36 3.51
N THR A 321 -34.03 -4.13 4.45
CA THR A 321 -34.88 -2.93 4.46
C THR A 321 -34.06 -1.65 4.57
N GLU A 322 -33.06 -1.63 5.46
CA GLU A 322 -32.16 -0.48 5.61
C GLU A 322 -31.30 -0.26 4.36
N SER A 323 -30.78 -1.35 3.76
CA SER A 323 -30.05 -1.31 2.49
C SER A 323 -30.90 -0.77 1.35
N ASP A 324 -32.14 -1.24 1.20
CA ASP A 324 -33.07 -0.78 0.17
C ASP A 324 -33.42 0.70 0.37
N SER A 325 -33.57 1.16 1.62
CA SER A 325 -33.75 2.58 1.91
C SER A 325 -32.53 3.42 1.55
N ALA A 326 -31.33 2.92 1.84
CA ALA A 326 -30.07 3.61 1.55
C ALA A 326 -29.78 3.70 0.05
N PHE A 327 -29.87 2.56 -0.65
CA PHE A 327 -29.30 2.37 -1.98
C PHE A 327 -30.37 2.18 -3.07
N GLY A 328 -31.61 1.89 -2.70
CA GLY A 328 -32.72 1.72 -3.62
C GLY A 328 -33.09 0.27 -3.85
N SER A 329 -34.27 0.08 -4.41
CA SER A 329 -34.86 -1.23 -4.71
C SER A 329 -35.65 -1.17 -6.01
N ALA A 330 -36.29 -2.29 -6.37
CA ALA A 330 -37.14 -2.35 -7.55
C ALA A 330 -38.32 -1.34 -7.50
N SER A 331 -38.71 -0.88 -6.30
CA SER A 331 -39.80 0.09 -6.13
C SER A 331 -39.36 1.54 -6.27
N GLY A 332 -38.06 1.84 -6.25
CA GLY A 332 -37.59 3.22 -6.38
C GLY A 332 -36.12 3.45 -6.00
N SER A 333 -35.69 4.69 -6.24
CA SER A 333 -34.35 5.17 -5.88
C SER A 333 -34.17 5.25 -4.36
N GLY A 334 -32.98 4.89 -3.86
CA GLY A 334 -32.63 5.04 -2.46
C GLY A 334 -32.29 6.49 -2.08
N LYS A 335 -32.08 6.72 -0.78
CA LYS A 335 -31.67 8.03 -0.26
C LYS A 335 -30.35 8.52 -0.85
N MET A 336 -29.36 7.64 -1.03
CA MET A 336 -28.05 8.05 -1.55
C MET A 336 -28.09 8.45 -3.03
N PRO A 337 -28.62 7.63 -3.96
CA PRO A 337 -28.74 8.06 -5.35
C PRO A 337 -29.63 9.30 -5.52
N ALA A 338 -30.68 9.47 -4.70
CA ALA A 338 -31.52 10.67 -4.70
C ALA A 338 -30.78 11.93 -4.20
N SER A 339 -30.03 11.81 -3.10
CA SER A 339 -29.25 12.92 -2.52
C SER A 339 -28.14 13.41 -3.44
N VAL A 340 -27.41 12.48 -4.06
CA VAL A 340 -26.24 12.79 -4.90
C VAL A 340 -26.58 12.97 -6.39
N GLY A 341 -27.74 12.47 -6.84
CA GLY A 341 -28.20 12.62 -8.23
C GLY A 341 -27.54 11.64 -9.20
N PHE A 342 -27.48 10.34 -8.86
CA PHE A 342 -26.99 9.28 -9.77
C PHE A 342 -28.00 8.14 -9.99
N ASP A 343 -27.74 7.33 -11.03
CA ASP A 343 -28.37 6.04 -11.27
C ASP A 343 -27.30 4.94 -11.37
N TYR A 344 -27.70 3.67 -11.24
CA TYR A 344 -26.78 2.53 -11.32
C TYR A 344 -26.47 2.11 -12.76
N GLY A 345 -26.85 2.91 -13.76
CA GLY A 345 -26.77 2.60 -15.19
C GLY A 345 -28.14 2.63 -15.85
N LYS A 346 -28.25 2.02 -17.02
CA LYS A 346 -29.50 1.92 -17.77
C LYS A 346 -29.99 0.47 -17.83
N ASN A 347 -31.31 0.31 -17.79
CA ASN A 347 -31.97 -0.94 -18.12
C ASN A 347 -31.96 -1.16 -19.64
N ALA A 348 -32.35 -2.35 -20.09
CA ALA A 348 -32.39 -2.69 -21.51
C ALA A 348 -33.36 -1.80 -22.33
N ASP A 349 -34.38 -1.27 -21.68
CA ASP A 349 -35.35 -0.33 -22.25
C ASP A 349 -34.89 1.15 -22.22
N GLY A 350 -33.65 1.41 -21.79
CA GLY A 350 -33.08 2.75 -21.70
C GLY A 350 -33.47 3.54 -20.44
N THR A 351 -34.33 2.99 -19.56
CA THR A 351 -34.70 3.63 -18.30
C THR A 351 -33.55 3.60 -17.29
N ALA A 352 -33.54 4.54 -16.34
CA ALA A 352 -32.53 4.59 -15.28
C ALA A 352 -32.67 3.39 -14.33
N LYS A 353 -31.55 2.71 -14.05
CA LYS A 353 -31.51 1.61 -13.09
C LYS A 353 -31.47 2.18 -11.66
N THR A 354 -32.51 1.90 -10.88
CA THR A 354 -32.65 2.36 -9.48
C THR A 354 -32.05 1.40 -8.45
N VAL A 355 -31.67 0.19 -8.89
CA VAL A 355 -31.16 -0.87 -8.02
C VAL A 355 -29.66 -1.06 -8.21
N PRO A 356 -28.88 -1.23 -7.13
CA PRO A 356 -27.48 -1.62 -7.23
C PRO A 356 -27.28 -2.97 -7.96
N PRO A 357 -26.02 -3.33 -8.30
CA PRO A 357 -25.71 -4.66 -8.80
C PRO A 357 -26.22 -5.75 -7.85
N ALA A 358 -26.73 -6.85 -8.41
CA ALA A 358 -27.20 -8.00 -7.65
C ALA A 358 -26.15 -9.11 -7.67
N LEU A 359 -26.03 -9.86 -6.57
CA LEU A 359 -25.22 -11.08 -6.55
C LEU A 359 -25.77 -12.13 -7.53
N SER A 360 -24.88 -12.91 -8.14
CA SER A 360 -25.31 -14.12 -8.83
C SER A 360 -25.83 -15.15 -7.82
N LYS A 361 -26.65 -16.12 -8.25
CA LYS A 361 -27.04 -17.23 -7.38
C LYS A 361 -25.78 -17.97 -6.93
N SER A 362 -25.61 -18.14 -5.62
CA SER A 362 -24.49 -18.89 -5.06
C SER A 362 -24.36 -20.27 -5.70
N GLN A 363 -23.16 -20.62 -6.14
CA GLN A 363 -22.86 -21.92 -6.75
C GLN A 363 -22.95 -23.09 -5.75
N ALA A 364 -23.16 -22.82 -4.46
CA ALA A 364 -23.32 -23.85 -3.43
C ALA A 364 -24.63 -24.67 -3.55
N ASN A 365 -25.55 -24.29 -4.44
CA ASN A 365 -26.79 -25.04 -4.72
C ASN A 365 -26.69 -25.88 -6.02
N ALA A 366 -25.49 -26.15 -6.54
CA ALA A 366 -25.28 -26.89 -7.80
C ALA A 366 -24.86 -28.36 -7.61
N ASN A 367 -24.92 -28.92 -6.40
CA ASN A 367 -24.68 -30.34 -6.14
C ASN A 367 -25.81 -30.97 -5.34
#